data_AF-A0A2H9SHA3-F1
#
_entry.id   AF-A0A2H9SHA3-F1
#
_cell.length_a   1.000
_cell.length_b   1.000
_cell.length_c   1.000
_cell.angle_alpha   90.00
_cell.angle_beta   90.00
_cell.angle_gamma   90.00
#
_symmetry.space_group_name_H-M   'P 1'
#
loop_
_entity.id
_entity.type
_entity.pdbx_description
1 polymer ?
#
loop_
_entity_poly.entity_id
_entity_poly.type
_entity_poly.pdbx_seq_one_letter_code
_entity_poly.pdbx_strand_id
1 'polypeptide(L)'
;MTPTKIGQFVTFWKRIGEGPILPCEFTDSFDCLVVSVRAENHFGQFVFPNLRKRNRILQKKEGKRAMRIYPPWDKADNSQAKKTQAWQLQYFIKFSEGTFDFSRIRDLFDIA
;
A
#
# COMPACT_ATOMS: atom_id res chain seq x y z
N MET A 1 -7.18 -8.85 11.71
CA MET A 1 -7.50 -9.61 10.47
C MET A 1 -9.01 -9.59 10.27
N THR A 2 -9.54 -9.26 9.09
CA THR A 2 -10.97 -9.46 8.81
C THR A 2 -11.20 -10.94 8.48
N PRO A 3 -12.01 -11.70 9.25
CA PRO A 3 -11.99 -13.18 9.19
C PRO A 3 -12.36 -13.80 7.83
N THR A 4 -13.13 -13.08 7.00
CA THR A 4 -13.82 -13.66 5.84
C THR A 4 -13.20 -13.34 4.49
N LYS A 5 -12.13 -12.54 4.41
CA LYS A 5 -11.53 -12.14 3.13
C LYS A 5 -10.01 -12.09 3.21
N ILE A 6 -9.35 -12.77 2.28
CA ILE A 6 -7.89 -12.75 2.08
C ILE A 6 -7.42 -11.31 1.82
N GLY A 7 -6.21 -11.00 2.25
CA GLY A 7 -5.67 -9.65 2.22
C GLY A 7 -6.01 -8.84 3.47
N GLN A 8 -5.19 -7.84 3.75
CA GLN A 8 -5.33 -6.95 4.89
C GLN A 8 -6.10 -5.70 4.47
N PHE A 9 -7.12 -5.31 5.23
CA PHE A 9 -7.86 -4.08 4.97
C PHE A 9 -7.18 -2.90 5.66
N VAL A 10 -6.85 -1.88 4.89
CA VAL A 10 -6.18 -0.66 5.37
C VAL A 10 -6.99 0.56 4.99
N THR A 11 -7.10 1.51 5.91
CA THR A 11 -7.75 2.80 5.68
C THR A 11 -6.68 3.89 5.54
N PHE A 12 -6.94 4.86 4.68
CA PHE A 12 -6.10 6.03 4.45
C PHE A 12 -7.03 7.16 4.00
N TRP A 13 -7.16 8.18 4.83
CA TRP A 13 -8.07 9.30 4.62
C TRP A 13 -7.58 10.51 5.39
N LYS A 14 -8.07 11.69 4.99
CA LYS A 14 -7.83 12.96 5.67
C LYS A 14 -9.15 13.54 6.19
N ARG A 15 -9.08 14.49 7.11
CA ARG A 15 -10.24 15.26 7.58
C ARG A 15 -9.81 16.72 7.75
N ILE A 16 -10.68 17.64 7.34
CA ILE A 16 -10.49 19.08 7.51
C ILE A 16 -11.48 19.54 8.57
N GLY A 17 -10.99 20.00 9.72
CA GLY A 17 -11.82 20.37 10.88
C GLY A 17 -12.75 19.23 11.30
N GLU A 18 -14.03 19.55 11.53
CA GLU A 18 -15.07 18.57 11.87
C GLU A 18 -15.80 17.98 10.65
N GLY A 19 -15.36 18.31 9.43
CA GLY A 19 -15.98 17.83 8.19
C GLY A 19 -15.89 16.31 7.99
N PRO A 20 -16.51 15.75 6.95
CA PRO A 20 -16.46 14.30 6.67
C PRO A 20 -15.04 13.82 6.34
N ILE A 21 -14.82 12.49 6.41
CA ILE A 21 -13.56 11.89 5.94
C ILE A 21 -13.44 12.03 4.41
N LEU A 22 -12.28 12.49 3.97
CA LEU A 22 -11.96 12.73 2.57
C LEU A 22 -10.88 11.74 2.11
N PRO A 23 -10.86 11.34 0.83
CA PRO A 23 -9.73 10.61 0.28
C PRO A 23 -8.46 11.45 0.34
N CYS A 24 -7.31 10.78 0.43
CA CYS A 24 -6.04 11.42 0.10
C CYS A 24 -6.00 11.71 -1.41
N GLU A 25 -5.41 12.84 -1.78
CA GLU A 25 -5.30 13.36 -3.14
C GLU A 25 -3.84 13.58 -3.51
N PHE A 26 -3.54 13.64 -4.81
CA PHE A 26 -2.16 13.83 -5.28
C PHE A 26 -1.59 15.21 -4.93
N THR A 27 -2.44 16.16 -4.59
CA THR A 27 -2.10 17.52 -4.14
C THR A 27 -1.82 17.61 -2.65
N ASP A 28 -2.09 16.55 -1.88
CA ASP A 28 -1.80 16.56 -0.45
C ASP A 28 -0.30 16.51 -0.18
N SER A 29 0.11 17.11 0.95
CA SER A 29 1.49 17.23 1.39
C SER A 29 2.02 15.91 1.99
N PHE A 30 2.15 14.87 1.16
CA PHE A 30 2.86 13.63 1.51
C PHE A 30 3.62 13.09 0.30
N ASP A 31 4.78 12.46 0.53
CA ASP A 31 5.59 11.92 -0.56
C ASP A 31 5.24 10.48 -0.90
N CYS A 32 4.84 9.69 0.10
CA CYS A 32 4.44 8.30 -0.07
C CYS A 32 3.43 7.83 1.00
N LEU A 33 2.69 6.77 0.65
CA LEU A 33 1.89 5.98 1.58
C LEU A 33 2.64 4.70 1.91
N VAL A 34 3.04 4.54 3.18
CA VAL A 34 3.71 3.33 3.67
C VAL A 34 2.73 2.47 4.46
N VAL A 35 2.62 1.20 4.10
CA VAL A 35 1.79 0.21 4.80
C VAL A 35 2.65 -0.94 5.29
N SER A 36 2.82 -1.05 6.61
CA SER A 36 3.50 -2.18 7.23
C SER A 36 2.55 -3.37 7.37
N VAL A 37 3.01 -4.56 7.00
CA VAL A 37 2.25 -5.81 7.07
C VAL A 37 3.06 -6.87 7.81
N ARG A 38 2.40 -7.60 8.71
CA ARG A 38 3.01 -8.69 9.48
C ARG A 38 2.06 -9.89 9.53
N ALA A 39 2.62 -11.08 9.44
CA ALA A 39 1.93 -12.35 9.65
C ALA A 39 2.93 -13.42 10.11
N GLU A 40 2.76 -13.96 11.32
CA GLU A 40 3.70 -14.92 11.91
C GLU A 40 5.16 -14.40 11.82
N ASN A 41 6.03 -15.14 11.12
CA ASN A 41 7.45 -14.80 10.89
C ASN A 41 7.68 -13.91 9.66
N HIS A 42 6.62 -13.40 9.03
CA HIS A 42 6.70 -12.53 7.87
C HIS A 42 6.50 -11.07 8.28
N PHE A 43 7.41 -10.20 7.84
CA PHE A 43 7.29 -8.77 7.97
C PHE A 43 7.72 -8.07 6.69
N GLY A 44 7.05 -6.97 6.36
CA GLY A 44 7.36 -6.17 5.18
C GLY A 44 6.56 -4.89 5.12
N GLN A 45 6.88 -4.08 4.11
CA GLN A 45 6.22 -2.80 3.86
C GLN A 45 5.85 -2.66 2.39
N PHE A 46 4.70 -2.06 2.15
CA PHE A 46 4.38 -1.48 0.85
C PHE A 46 4.67 0.01 0.90
N VAL A 47 5.32 0.54 -0.14
CA VAL A 47 5.68 1.96 -0.26
C VAL A 47 5.11 2.49 -1.57
N PHE A 48 3.99 3.21 -1.50
CA PHE A 48 3.30 3.75 -2.67
C PHE A 48 3.60 5.25 -2.81
N PRO A 49 4.39 5.70 -3.81
CA PRO A 49 4.70 7.11 -3.97
C PRO A 49 3.47 7.93 -4.40
N ASN A 50 3.37 9.16 -3.90
CA ASN A 50 2.28 10.09 -4.22
C ASN A 50 2.35 10.56 -5.70
N LEU A 51 3.56 10.81 -6.20
CA LEU A 51 3.80 11.63 -7.40
C LEU A 51 3.77 10.92 -8.75
N ARG A 52 3.53 9.60 -8.82
CA ARG A 52 3.59 8.90 -10.11
C ARG A 52 2.24 8.92 -10.82
N LYS A 53 2.23 9.32 -12.11
CA LYS A 53 1.12 9.22 -13.10
C LYS A 53 0.48 7.82 -13.25
N ARG A 54 0.84 6.85 -12.42
CA ARG A 54 0.35 5.47 -12.38
C ARG A 54 -0.07 5.01 -10.98
N ASN A 55 -0.20 5.92 -10.00
CA ASN A 55 -0.67 5.53 -8.68
C ASN A 55 -2.16 5.11 -8.74
N ARG A 56 -2.38 3.80 -8.90
CA ARG A 56 -3.72 3.17 -9.00
C ARG A 56 -4.56 3.36 -7.73
N ILE A 57 -3.98 3.90 -6.66
CA ILE A 57 -4.66 4.22 -5.42
C ILE A 57 -5.39 5.57 -5.56
N LEU A 58 -4.72 6.58 -6.11
CA LEU A 58 -5.19 7.98 -6.17
C LEU A 58 -5.97 8.34 -7.44
N GLN A 59 -5.94 7.52 -8.50
CA GLN A 59 -6.52 7.83 -9.82
C GLN A 59 -8.04 7.66 -9.99
N LYS A 60 -8.79 7.31 -8.94
CA LYS A 60 -10.26 7.19 -9.09
C LYS A 60 -10.90 8.57 -9.00
N LYS A 61 -11.98 8.81 -9.77
CA LYS A 61 -12.75 10.07 -9.78
C LYS A 61 -13.13 10.59 -8.38
N GLU A 62 -13.37 9.69 -7.42
CA GLU A 62 -13.73 10.01 -6.03
C GLU A 62 -12.61 9.70 -5.01
N GLY A 63 -11.39 9.40 -5.49
CA GLY A 63 -10.30 8.90 -4.65
C GLY A 63 -10.60 7.55 -3.98
N LYS A 64 -9.74 7.13 -3.05
CA LYS A 64 -9.97 5.97 -2.18
C LYS A 64 -9.74 6.39 -0.73
N ARG A 65 -10.54 5.81 0.17
CA ARG A 65 -10.42 5.99 1.64
C ARG A 65 -9.87 4.73 2.34
N ALA A 66 -9.80 3.64 1.60
CA ALA A 66 -9.36 2.35 2.06
C ALA A 66 -9.04 1.43 0.87
N MET A 67 -8.25 0.40 1.11
CA MET A 67 -8.05 -0.68 0.15
C MET A 67 -7.66 -1.99 0.83
N ARG A 68 -7.70 -3.08 0.07
CA ARG A 68 -7.08 -4.35 0.46
C ARG A 68 -5.65 -4.42 -0.05
N ILE A 69 -4.75 -4.86 0.81
CA ILE A 69 -3.34 -5.12 0.54
C ILE A 69 -3.13 -6.64 0.54
N TYR A 70 -2.36 -7.15 -0.41
CA TYR A 70 -2.03 -8.57 -0.54
C TYR A 70 -0.50 -8.75 -0.48
N PRO A 71 0.07 -9.01 0.71
CA PRO A 71 1.48 -9.41 0.85
C PRO A 71 1.84 -10.65 0.03
N PRO A 72 3.13 -10.93 -0.21
CA PRO A 72 3.55 -12.12 -0.96
C PRO A 72 3.07 -13.45 -0.36
N TRP A 73 2.86 -13.49 0.95
CA TRP A 73 2.41 -14.68 1.68
C TRP A 73 0.90 -14.91 1.60
N ASP A 74 0.12 -13.93 1.14
CA ASP A 74 -1.31 -14.11 0.93
C ASP A 74 -1.57 -14.75 -0.46
N LYS A 75 -2.44 -15.75 -0.54
CA LYS A 75 -2.86 -16.34 -1.82
C LYS A 75 -4.16 -15.72 -2.30
N ALA A 76 -4.08 -14.73 -3.20
CA ALA A 76 -5.28 -14.12 -3.78
C ALA A 76 -6.17 -15.15 -4.51
N ASP A 77 -7.44 -15.22 -4.12
CA ASP A 77 -8.40 -16.24 -4.54
C ASP A 77 -9.10 -15.92 -5.88
N ASN A 78 -9.45 -14.65 -6.09
CA ASN A 78 -10.21 -14.18 -7.26
C ASN A 78 -9.36 -13.37 -8.25
N SER A 79 -9.86 -13.22 -9.48
CA SER A 79 -9.13 -12.57 -10.59
C SER A 79 -8.79 -11.09 -10.31
N GLN A 80 -9.68 -10.36 -9.62
CA GLN A 80 -9.44 -8.97 -9.24
C GLN A 80 -8.38 -8.85 -8.14
N ALA A 81 -8.42 -9.74 -7.14
CA ALA A 81 -7.43 -9.81 -6.08
C ALA A 81 -6.04 -10.16 -6.64
N LYS A 82 -5.94 -11.13 -7.56
CA LYS A 82 -4.68 -11.48 -8.23
C LYS A 82 -4.09 -10.31 -9.01
N LYS A 83 -4.91 -9.62 -9.82
CA LYS A 83 -4.49 -8.40 -10.51
C LYS A 83 -4.04 -7.33 -9.52
N THR A 84 -4.70 -7.24 -8.36
CA THR A 84 -4.37 -6.26 -7.33
C THR A 84 -3.04 -6.57 -6.65
N GLN A 85 -2.85 -7.83 -6.23
CA GLN A 85 -1.61 -8.32 -5.67
C GLN A 85 -0.45 -8.09 -6.63
N ALA A 86 -0.59 -8.43 -7.92
CA ALA A 86 0.48 -8.28 -8.92
C ALA A 86 1.07 -6.86 -8.99
N TRP A 87 0.22 -5.81 -8.99
CA TRP A 87 0.76 -4.44 -8.99
C TRP A 87 1.23 -4.01 -7.60
N GLN A 88 0.62 -4.47 -6.51
CA GLN A 88 1.05 -4.12 -5.15
C GLN A 88 2.45 -4.65 -4.85
N LEU A 89 2.77 -5.87 -5.30
CA LEU A 89 4.08 -6.50 -5.11
C LEU A 89 5.22 -5.70 -5.77
N GLN A 90 4.92 -4.89 -6.80
CA GLN A 90 5.89 -3.96 -7.38
C GLN A 90 6.32 -2.83 -6.42
N TYR A 91 5.65 -2.69 -5.27
CA TYR A 91 5.92 -1.69 -4.24
C TYR A 91 6.26 -2.32 -2.89
N PHE A 92 6.52 -3.63 -2.85
CA PHE A 92 6.78 -4.36 -1.62
C PHE A 92 8.27 -4.46 -1.28
N ILE A 93 8.56 -4.39 0.01
CA ILE A 93 9.87 -4.62 0.65
C ILE A 93 9.66 -5.70 1.70
N LYS A 94 10.41 -6.80 1.59
CA LYS A 94 10.45 -7.84 2.63
C LYS A 94 11.52 -7.46 3.65
N PHE A 95 11.19 -7.58 4.93
CA PHE A 95 12.16 -7.52 6.01
C PHE A 95 12.39 -8.92 6.56
N SER A 96 13.65 -9.35 6.57
CA SER A 96 14.10 -10.58 7.19
C SER A 96 15.28 -10.28 8.10
N GLU A 97 15.47 -11.08 9.13
CA GLU A 97 16.60 -10.91 10.05
C GLU A 97 17.92 -10.87 9.26
N GLY A 98 18.74 -9.86 9.56
CA GLY A 98 20.08 -9.70 8.99
C GLY A 98 20.16 -9.31 7.51
N THR A 99 19.05 -9.07 6.81
CA THR A 99 19.07 -8.77 5.37
C THR A 99 18.15 -7.60 5.00
N PHE A 100 18.75 -6.56 4.41
CA PHE A 100 18.05 -5.37 3.91
C PHE A 100 18.43 -5.12 2.45
N ASP A 101 17.42 -5.04 1.58
CA ASP A 101 17.59 -4.65 0.19
C ASP A 101 17.61 -3.10 0.10
N PHE A 102 18.79 -2.52 0.34
CA PHE A 102 18.97 -1.07 0.29
C PHE A 102 18.70 -0.47 -1.09
N SER A 103 18.98 -1.21 -2.17
CA SER A 103 18.67 -0.74 -3.53
C SER A 103 17.18 -0.55 -3.69
N ARG A 104 16.41 -1.56 -3.27
CA ARG A 104 14.95 -1.54 -3.33
C ARG A 104 14.34 -0.43 -2.47
N ILE A 105 14.90 -0.17 -1.29
CA ILE A 105 14.47 0.92 -0.42
C ILE A 105 14.68 2.27 -1.12
N ARG A 106 15.88 2.53 -1.66
CA ARG A 106 16.17 3.77 -2.40
C ARG A 106 15.21 3.96 -3.58
N ASP A 107 15.00 2.92 -4.39
CA ASP A 107 14.10 2.97 -5.55
C ASP A 107 12.65 3.31 -5.20
N LEU A 108 12.16 2.80 -4.06
CA LEU A 108 10.76 2.97 -3.66
C LEU A 108 10.49 4.27 -2.91
N PHE A 109 11.47 4.78 -2.16
CA PHE A 109 11.38 6.06 -1.46
C PHE A 109 11.89 7.24 -2.29
N ASP A 110 12.43 7.01 -3.50
CA ASP A 110 13.04 8.04 -4.34
C ASP A 110 14.20 8.76 -3.61
N ILE A 111 14.94 8.01 -2.78
CA ILE A 111 16.10 8.49 -2.04
C ILE A 111 17.33 8.29 -2.93
N ALA A 112 17.85 9.38 -3.49
CA ALA A 112 19.11 9.42 -4.25
C ALA A 112 20.33 9.10 -3.37
#